data_AF-A0A813L2D8-F1
#
_entry.id   AF-A0A813L2D8-F1
#
_cell.length_a   1.000
_cell.length_b   1.000
_cell.length_c   1.000
_cell.angle_alpha   90.00
_cell.angle_beta   90.00
_cell.angle_gamma   90.00
#
_symmetry.space_group_name_H-M   'P 1'
#
loop_
_entity.id
_entity.type
_entity.pdbx_description
1 polymer ?
#
loop_
_entity_poly.entity_id
_entity_poly.type
_entity_poly.pdbx_seq_one_letter_code
_entity_poly.pdbx_strand_id
1 'polypeptide(L)'
;MAPKKRTPTLGPEKLPKPEQKDEDPINSILFTLCRQDEFKKAEDKLRSFPVPEGVNAREPTFGWTLMHYAAHSGMPAFVNTVLEKNGRIDVVCEQGNNMVSIAARGGHAEAIELLISRKAEIDCRNKEHGFTPLIWAGSYGHVKATESLLEASADFHAVDYQGRSAVMWAARHGHLDMVNFFLRRYPDLSQRDHEGLTALDHAREHLELRAAMVMAEELKRRMLDASQRDDYDEVSLALENSCHPDVKDEFGWTPLCWAAMNDSVELARLLVRHGASPELLGENSELGRQLAAKHRSVGNVLWAQRRWSRQLVNSAAYEGTEGAEAIMIGTHVDRVLQHACACVVSYPIFAEV
;
A
#
# COMPACT_ATOMS: atom_id res chain seq x y z
N MET A 1 27.38 -68.98 -20.71
CA MET A 1 26.40 -67.90 -20.50
C MET A 1 25.57 -68.22 -19.27
N ALA A 2 25.94 -67.68 -18.11
CA ALA A 2 25.17 -67.80 -16.87
C ALA A 2 24.30 -66.55 -16.68
N PRO A 3 23.03 -66.68 -16.23
CA PRO A 3 22.12 -65.56 -16.17
C PRO A 3 22.51 -64.58 -15.04
N LYS A 4 22.58 -63.29 -15.40
CA LYS A 4 22.81 -62.18 -14.46
C LYS A 4 21.71 -62.18 -13.39
N LYS A 5 22.11 -62.24 -12.11
CA LYS A 5 21.24 -62.07 -10.94
C LYS A 5 20.55 -60.69 -11.03
N ARG A 6 19.21 -60.68 -11.03
CA ARG A 6 18.41 -59.45 -10.90
C ARG A 6 18.58 -58.92 -9.48
N THR A 7 18.99 -57.67 -9.35
CA THR A 7 18.95 -56.90 -8.11
C THR A 7 17.48 -56.71 -7.68
N PRO A 8 17.13 -56.89 -6.40
CA PRO A 8 15.77 -56.64 -5.94
C PRO A 8 15.48 -55.13 -6.02
N THR A 9 14.40 -54.77 -6.70
CA THR A 9 13.84 -53.43 -6.71
C THR A 9 13.37 -53.08 -5.30
N LEU A 10 14.08 -52.16 -4.63
CA LEU A 10 13.58 -51.47 -3.45
C LEU A 10 12.33 -50.70 -3.87
N GLY A 11 11.17 -51.13 -3.38
CA GLY A 11 9.93 -50.34 -3.47
C GLY A 11 10.08 -49.01 -2.71
N PRO A 12 9.18 -48.04 -2.95
CA PRO A 12 9.28 -46.73 -2.30
C PRO A 12 9.30 -46.93 -0.78
N GLU A 13 10.43 -46.57 -0.18
CA GLU A 13 10.63 -46.51 1.25
C GLU A 13 9.58 -45.54 1.79
N LYS A 14 8.56 -46.07 2.48
CA LYS A 14 7.59 -45.23 3.17
C LYS A 14 8.37 -44.46 4.22
N LEU A 15 8.63 -43.18 3.93
CA LEU A 15 9.06 -42.21 4.93
C LEU A 15 8.21 -42.44 6.19
N PRO A 16 8.83 -42.63 7.38
CA PRO A 16 8.07 -42.76 8.60
C PRO A 16 7.17 -41.54 8.71
N LYS A 17 5.86 -41.77 8.89
CA LYS A 17 4.92 -40.69 9.21
C LYS A 17 5.50 -39.93 10.41
N PRO A 18 5.57 -38.60 10.39
CA PRO A 18 6.05 -37.85 11.53
C PRO A 18 5.26 -38.30 12.76
N GLU A 19 5.97 -38.74 13.79
CA GLU A 19 5.38 -39.14 15.07
C GLU A 19 4.47 -38.01 15.54
N GLN A 20 3.18 -38.32 15.73
CA GLN A 20 2.23 -37.41 16.34
C GLN A 20 2.72 -37.14 17.76
N LYS A 21 3.45 -36.04 17.96
CA LYS A 21 3.74 -35.49 19.29
C LYS A 21 2.39 -35.35 19.99
N ASP A 22 2.27 -35.95 21.17
CA ASP A 22 1.09 -35.88 22.03
C ASP A 22 0.56 -34.44 22.04
N GLU A 23 -0.54 -34.20 21.32
CA GLU A 23 -1.16 -32.88 21.27
C GLU A 23 -1.73 -32.57 22.64
N ASP A 24 -1.24 -31.49 23.25
CA ASP A 24 -1.79 -30.99 24.51
C ASP A 24 -3.32 -30.87 24.37
N PRO A 25 -4.12 -31.60 25.17
CA PRO A 25 -5.56 -31.66 25.01
C PRO A 25 -6.21 -30.27 25.17
N ILE A 26 -5.55 -29.36 25.90
CA ILE A 26 -5.97 -27.97 26.06
C ILE A 26 -5.86 -27.21 24.74
N ASN A 27 -4.74 -27.33 24.01
CA ASN A 27 -4.55 -26.66 22.72
C ASN A 27 -5.55 -27.19 21.69
N SER A 28 -5.79 -28.50 21.68
CA SER A 28 -6.80 -29.12 20.82
C SER A 28 -8.21 -28.55 21.06
N ILE A 29 -8.59 -28.34 22.33
CA ILE A 29 -9.87 -27.69 22.69
C ILE A 29 -9.90 -26.23 22.23
N LEU A 30 -8.85 -25.45 22.51
CA LEU A 30 -8.79 -24.04 22.11
C LEU A 30 -8.88 -23.87 20.59
N PHE A 31 -8.13 -24.66 19.81
CA PHE A 31 -8.23 -24.66 18.35
C PHE A 31 -9.60 -25.10 17.86
N THR A 32 -10.24 -26.05 18.54
CA THR A 32 -11.62 -26.45 18.19
C THR A 32 -12.62 -25.32 18.40
N LEU A 33 -12.53 -24.60 19.52
CA LEU A 33 -13.39 -23.45 19.79
C LEU A 33 -13.15 -22.33 18.77
N CYS A 34 -11.89 -22.03 18.44
CA CYS A 34 -11.56 -21.03 17.42
C CYS A 34 -12.08 -21.42 16.03
N ARG A 35 -12.00 -22.70 15.63
CA ARG A 35 -12.55 -23.20 14.36
C ARG A 35 -14.09 -23.13 14.28
N GLN A 36 -14.74 -23.08 15.44
CA GLN A 36 -16.20 -22.94 15.55
C GLN A 36 -16.64 -21.49 15.76
N ASP A 37 -15.72 -20.52 15.64
CA ASP A 37 -15.91 -19.09 15.94
C ASP A 37 -16.43 -18.82 17.37
N GLU A 38 -16.20 -19.75 18.31
CA GLU A 38 -16.61 -19.65 19.71
C GLU A 38 -15.59 -18.87 20.56
N PHE A 39 -15.17 -17.69 20.09
CA PHE A 39 -14.07 -16.92 20.69
C PHE A 39 -14.30 -16.51 22.14
N LYS A 40 -15.54 -16.23 22.55
CA LYS A 40 -15.85 -15.94 23.96
C LYS A 40 -15.53 -17.13 24.87
N LYS A 41 -15.92 -18.34 24.47
CA LYS A 41 -15.59 -19.56 25.22
C LYS A 41 -14.09 -19.83 25.20
N ALA A 42 -13.43 -19.59 24.07
CA ALA A 42 -11.98 -19.69 23.96
C ALA A 42 -11.27 -18.70 24.90
N GLU A 43 -11.78 -17.47 24.99
CA GLU A 43 -11.28 -16.41 25.87
C GLU A 43 -11.47 -16.76 27.34
N ASP A 44 -12.67 -17.19 27.73
CA ASP A 44 -12.97 -17.65 29.08
C ASP A 44 -12.06 -18.82 29.48
N LYS A 45 -11.86 -19.77 28.57
CA LYS A 45 -10.95 -20.90 28.76
C LYS A 45 -9.52 -20.38 28.94
N LEU A 46 -9.05 -19.50 28.07
CA LEU A 46 -7.70 -18.93 28.11
C LEU A 46 -7.45 -18.11 29.39
N ARG A 47 -8.48 -17.46 29.95
CA ARG A 47 -8.42 -16.74 31.22
C ARG A 47 -8.44 -17.67 32.43
N SER A 48 -9.19 -18.77 32.36
CA SER A 48 -9.36 -19.70 33.48
C SER A 48 -8.14 -20.59 33.78
N PHE A 49 -7.28 -20.83 32.79
CA PHE A 49 -6.05 -21.61 33.00
C PHE A 49 -4.82 -20.68 33.07
N PRO A 50 -3.83 -20.98 33.93
CA PRO A 50 -2.51 -20.40 33.80
C PRO A 50 -1.88 -21.05 32.57
N VAL A 51 -1.92 -20.39 31.41
CA VAL A 51 -1.35 -20.90 30.16
C VAL A 51 0.00 -20.23 29.85
N PRO A 52 1.13 -20.60 30.51
CA PRO A 52 2.46 -20.29 29.99
C PRO A 52 2.88 -21.21 28.85
N GLU A 53 2.41 -22.47 28.83
CA GLU A 53 2.76 -23.48 27.83
C GLU A 53 1.57 -23.68 26.88
N GLY A 54 1.77 -23.38 25.58
CA GLY A 54 0.78 -23.69 24.53
C GLY A 54 0.07 -22.51 23.85
N VAL A 55 0.12 -21.28 24.39
CA VAL A 55 -0.50 -20.10 23.72
C VAL A 55 0.06 -19.85 22.30
N ASN A 56 1.33 -20.22 22.11
CA ASN A 56 2.06 -20.15 20.85
C ASN A 56 2.11 -21.50 20.12
N ALA A 57 1.36 -22.50 20.58
CA ALA A 57 1.26 -23.78 19.89
C ALA A 57 0.72 -23.54 18.47
N ARG A 58 1.22 -24.38 17.57
CA ARG A 58 0.81 -24.38 16.16
C ARG A 58 -0.08 -25.57 15.94
N GLU A 59 -1.26 -25.34 15.39
CA GLU A 59 -2.11 -26.42 14.93
C GLU A 59 -1.40 -27.21 13.81
N PRO A 60 -1.46 -28.55 13.80
CA PRO A 60 -0.73 -29.38 12.85
C PRO A 60 -1.07 -29.14 11.38
N THR A 61 -2.30 -28.73 11.06
CA THR A 61 -2.79 -28.68 9.68
C THR A 61 -2.22 -27.50 8.90
N PHE A 62 -2.28 -26.30 9.48
CA PHE A 62 -1.91 -25.05 8.81
C PHE A 62 -0.76 -24.32 9.51
N GLY A 63 -0.32 -24.81 10.67
CA GLY A 63 0.65 -24.11 11.51
C GLY A 63 0.09 -22.86 12.17
N TRP A 64 -1.24 -22.78 12.32
CA TRP A 64 -1.92 -21.61 12.89
C TRP A 64 -1.79 -21.59 14.40
N THR A 65 -1.53 -20.41 14.96
CA THR A 65 -1.63 -20.14 16.39
C THR A 65 -3.00 -19.54 16.71
N LEU A 66 -3.33 -19.39 18.00
CA LEU A 66 -4.57 -18.70 18.41
C LEU A 66 -4.67 -17.29 17.82
N MET A 67 -3.54 -16.60 17.63
CA MET A 67 -3.50 -15.27 17.03
C MET A 67 -3.82 -15.31 15.52
N HIS A 68 -3.44 -16.36 14.81
CA HIS A 68 -3.84 -16.54 13.40
C HIS A 68 -5.36 -16.72 13.29
N TYR A 69 -5.96 -17.51 14.18
CA TYR A 69 -7.41 -17.64 14.27
C TYR A 69 -8.10 -16.31 14.60
N ALA A 70 -7.56 -15.57 15.57
CA ALA A 70 -8.07 -14.24 15.93
C ALA A 70 -8.06 -13.28 14.73
N ALA A 71 -6.96 -13.28 13.97
CA ALA A 71 -6.80 -12.47 12.77
C ALA A 71 -7.74 -12.91 11.64
N HIS A 72 -7.92 -14.23 11.47
CA HIS A 72 -8.81 -14.79 10.44
C HIS A 72 -10.27 -14.40 10.64
N SER A 73 -10.73 -14.41 11.89
CA SER A 73 -12.12 -14.07 12.23
C SER A 73 -12.31 -12.58 12.60
N GLY A 74 -11.25 -11.76 12.53
CA GLY A 74 -11.36 -10.32 12.77
C GLY A 74 -11.73 -9.96 14.21
N MET A 75 -11.07 -10.60 15.20
CA MET A 75 -11.41 -10.46 16.62
C MET A 75 -10.30 -9.72 17.42
N PRO A 76 -10.25 -8.36 17.39
CA PRO A 76 -9.27 -7.57 18.13
C PRO A 76 -9.24 -7.86 19.64
N ALA A 77 -10.40 -8.09 20.26
CA ALA A 77 -10.48 -8.43 21.69
C ALA A 77 -9.75 -9.74 22.03
N PHE A 78 -9.87 -10.74 21.15
CA PHE A 78 -9.18 -12.01 21.32
C PHE A 78 -7.67 -11.87 21.05
N VAL A 79 -7.27 -11.05 20.08
CA VAL A 79 -5.85 -10.68 19.87
C VAL A 79 -5.24 -10.10 21.14
N ASN A 80 -5.93 -9.15 21.80
CA ASN A 80 -5.46 -8.58 23.06
C ASN A 80 -5.32 -9.62 24.17
N THR A 81 -6.31 -10.51 24.33
CA THR A 81 -6.25 -11.56 25.35
C THR A 81 -5.07 -12.53 25.10
N VAL A 82 -4.83 -12.90 23.85
CA VAL A 82 -3.70 -13.76 23.48
C VAL A 82 -2.37 -13.06 23.77
N LEU A 83 -2.25 -11.75 23.51
CA LEU A 83 -1.07 -10.96 23.82
C LEU A 83 -0.83 -10.82 25.34
N GLU A 84 -1.88 -10.61 26.13
CA GLU A 84 -1.80 -10.60 27.61
C GLU A 84 -1.27 -11.92 28.18
N LYS A 85 -1.52 -13.03 27.48
CA LYS A 85 -1.01 -14.37 27.81
C LYS A 85 0.33 -14.69 27.14
N ASN A 86 1.10 -13.68 26.76
CA ASN A 86 2.45 -13.83 26.19
C ASN A 86 2.46 -14.51 24.80
N GLY A 87 1.39 -14.32 24.04
CA GLY A 87 1.28 -14.70 22.63
C GLY A 87 2.28 -13.93 21.76
N ARG A 88 2.88 -14.62 20.80
CA ARG A 88 3.87 -14.08 19.86
C ARG A 88 3.19 -13.58 18.59
N ILE A 89 3.56 -12.36 18.18
CA ILE A 89 3.05 -11.69 16.97
C ILE A 89 3.91 -11.93 15.73
N ASP A 90 5.15 -12.42 15.92
CA ASP A 90 6.13 -12.66 14.87
C ASP A 90 6.05 -14.07 14.25
N VAL A 91 4.98 -14.82 14.57
CA VAL A 91 4.80 -16.19 14.08
C VAL A 91 4.15 -16.17 12.71
N VAL A 92 4.71 -16.94 11.77
CA VAL A 92 4.12 -17.20 10.45
C VAL A 92 3.57 -18.62 10.38
N CYS A 93 2.46 -18.81 9.67
CA CYS A 93 1.87 -20.13 9.43
C CYS A 93 2.73 -20.98 8.46
N GLU A 94 2.30 -22.21 8.14
CA GLU A 94 3.06 -23.09 7.23
C GLU A 94 3.24 -22.47 5.83
N GLN A 95 2.22 -21.76 5.35
CA GLN A 95 2.22 -21.03 4.07
C GLN A 95 3.11 -19.78 4.09
N GLY A 96 3.68 -19.42 5.25
CA GLY A 96 4.49 -18.21 5.43
C GLY A 96 3.69 -16.91 5.55
N ASN A 97 2.37 -16.99 5.81
CA ASN A 97 1.56 -15.82 6.11
C ASN A 97 1.69 -15.48 7.60
N ASN A 98 1.84 -14.20 7.94
CA ASN A 98 1.69 -13.73 9.32
C ASN A 98 0.23 -13.36 9.61
N MET A 99 -0.05 -12.92 10.84
CA MET A 99 -1.40 -12.53 11.26
C MET A 99 -1.95 -11.34 10.44
N VAL A 100 -1.11 -10.41 10.01
CA VAL A 100 -1.52 -9.27 9.17
C VAL A 100 -1.97 -9.75 7.79
N SER A 101 -1.23 -10.68 7.17
CA SER A 101 -1.63 -11.31 5.90
C SER A 101 -2.98 -12.02 6.03
N ILE A 102 -3.21 -12.74 7.13
CA ILE A 102 -4.46 -13.45 7.38
C ILE A 102 -5.63 -12.48 7.60
N ALA A 103 -5.43 -11.40 8.38
CA ALA A 103 -6.44 -10.37 8.59
C ALA A 103 -6.76 -9.59 7.30
N ALA A 104 -5.74 -9.27 6.50
CA ALA A 104 -5.87 -8.60 5.21
C ALA A 104 -6.66 -9.45 4.20
N ARG A 105 -6.42 -10.76 4.17
CA ARG A 105 -7.20 -11.70 3.37
C ARG A 105 -8.69 -11.74 3.77
N GLY A 106 -9.00 -11.54 5.05
CA GLY A 106 -10.37 -11.49 5.56
C GLY A 106 -11.01 -10.10 5.55
N GLY A 107 -10.25 -9.05 5.21
CA GLY A 107 -10.74 -7.67 5.17
C GLY A 107 -10.90 -7.00 6.54
N HIS A 108 -10.25 -7.52 7.58
CA HIS A 108 -10.44 -7.10 8.97
C HIS A 108 -9.57 -5.90 9.34
N ALA A 109 -9.96 -4.70 8.90
CA ALA A 109 -9.21 -3.45 9.10
C ALA A 109 -8.82 -3.19 10.58
N GLU A 110 -9.77 -3.31 11.51
CA GLU A 110 -9.50 -3.09 12.95
C GLU A 110 -8.46 -4.08 13.52
N ALA A 111 -8.46 -5.32 13.02
CA ALA A 111 -7.46 -6.31 13.43
C ALA A 111 -6.08 -5.99 12.85
N ILE A 112 -6.02 -5.49 11.61
CA ILE A 112 -4.79 -5.03 10.97
C ILE A 112 -4.19 -3.86 11.77
N GLU A 113 -4.99 -2.84 12.06
CA GLU A 113 -4.58 -1.67 12.84
C GLU A 113 -4.04 -2.07 14.21
N LEU A 114 -4.75 -2.95 14.93
CA LEU A 114 -4.28 -3.46 16.21
C LEU A 114 -2.95 -4.21 16.07
N LEU A 115 -2.82 -5.14 15.11
CA LEU A 115 -1.59 -5.93 14.92
C LEU A 115 -0.40 -5.02 14.59
N ILE A 116 -0.60 -4.02 13.74
CA ILE A 116 0.42 -3.05 13.35
C ILE A 116 0.83 -2.18 14.54
N SER A 117 -0.13 -1.71 15.36
CA SER A 117 0.18 -0.98 16.60
C SER A 117 1.04 -1.79 17.57
N ARG A 118 1.00 -3.13 17.46
CA ARG A 118 1.81 -4.09 18.22
C ARG A 118 3.08 -4.52 17.49
N LYS A 119 3.51 -3.76 16.47
CA LYS A 119 4.74 -3.96 15.68
C LYS A 119 4.78 -5.28 14.91
N ALA A 120 3.63 -5.77 14.44
CA ALA A 120 3.61 -6.85 13.46
C ALA A 120 4.33 -6.42 12.16
N GLU A 121 4.98 -7.36 11.49
CA GLU A 121 5.58 -7.13 10.18
C GLU A 121 4.49 -6.85 9.13
N ILE A 122 4.57 -5.72 8.43
CA ILE A 122 3.53 -5.26 7.50
C ILE A 122 3.70 -5.89 6.12
N ASP A 123 4.93 -6.10 5.65
CA ASP A 123 5.24 -6.56 4.29
C ASP A 123 5.71 -8.02 4.23
N CYS A 124 5.16 -8.87 5.11
CA CYS A 124 5.49 -10.30 5.13
C CYS A 124 5.06 -10.99 3.84
N ARG A 125 5.92 -11.84 3.26
CA ARG A 125 5.67 -12.52 1.98
C ARG A 125 5.39 -14.00 2.19
N ASN A 126 4.28 -14.48 1.66
CA ASN A 126 3.96 -15.90 1.71
C ASN A 126 4.94 -16.74 0.85
N LYS A 127 5.09 -18.02 1.20
CA LYS A 127 6.04 -18.93 0.54
C LYS A 127 5.62 -19.35 -0.87
N GLU A 128 4.31 -19.48 -1.10
CA GLU A 128 3.78 -20.08 -2.33
C GLU A 128 3.85 -19.11 -3.51
N HIS A 129 3.49 -17.85 -3.29
CA HIS A 129 3.30 -16.88 -4.37
C HIS A 129 4.00 -15.54 -4.12
N GLY A 130 4.53 -15.30 -2.91
CA GLY A 130 5.13 -14.03 -2.55
C GLY A 130 4.09 -12.95 -2.25
N PHE A 131 2.88 -13.33 -1.83
CA PHE A 131 1.82 -12.39 -1.51
C PHE A 131 2.15 -11.64 -0.22
N THR A 132 2.09 -10.32 -0.28
CA THR A 132 2.08 -9.44 0.89
C THR A 132 0.65 -9.26 1.41
N PRO A 133 0.44 -8.75 2.64
CA PRO A 133 -0.89 -8.39 3.12
C PRO A 133 -1.63 -7.43 2.17
N LEU A 134 -0.93 -6.48 1.56
CA LEU A 134 -1.53 -5.57 0.57
C LEU A 134 -2.06 -6.31 -0.66
N ILE A 135 -1.30 -7.28 -1.17
CA ILE A 135 -1.73 -8.14 -2.28
C ILE A 135 -2.95 -8.97 -1.88
N TRP A 136 -2.96 -9.53 -0.66
CA TRP A 136 -4.13 -10.25 -0.14
C TRP A 136 -5.37 -9.36 -0.07
N ALA A 137 -5.29 -8.18 0.53
CA ALA A 137 -6.43 -7.26 0.63
C ALA A 137 -6.95 -6.81 -0.76
N GLY A 138 -6.02 -6.50 -1.69
CA GLY A 138 -6.35 -6.15 -3.07
C GLY A 138 -7.02 -7.29 -3.84
N SER A 139 -6.50 -8.51 -3.71
CA SER A 139 -7.02 -9.71 -4.38
C SER A 139 -8.43 -10.09 -3.96
N TYR A 140 -8.89 -9.65 -2.80
CA TYR A 140 -10.26 -9.90 -2.29
C TYR A 140 -11.12 -8.63 -2.26
N GLY A 141 -10.62 -7.49 -2.74
CA GLY A 141 -11.39 -6.25 -2.86
C GLY A 141 -11.69 -5.55 -1.53
N HIS A 142 -10.91 -5.80 -0.47
CA HIS A 142 -11.13 -5.22 0.85
C HIS A 142 -10.56 -3.80 1.00
N VAL A 143 -11.28 -2.78 0.50
CA VAL A 143 -10.80 -1.38 0.42
C VAL A 143 -10.32 -0.84 1.77
N LYS A 144 -11.10 -1.03 2.84
CA LYS A 144 -10.74 -0.55 4.19
C LYS A 144 -9.46 -1.19 4.72
N ALA A 145 -9.27 -2.50 4.48
CA ALA A 145 -8.06 -3.19 4.89
C ALA A 145 -6.83 -2.68 4.12
N THR A 146 -6.98 -2.44 2.81
CA THR A 146 -5.94 -1.81 1.98
C THR A 146 -5.61 -0.40 2.48
N GLU A 147 -6.60 0.39 2.85
CA GLU A 147 -6.43 1.74 3.42
C GLU A 147 -5.61 1.69 4.71
N SER A 148 -6.02 0.87 5.70
CA SER A 148 -5.27 0.71 6.95
C SER A 148 -3.82 0.24 6.73
N LEU A 149 -3.57 -0.63 5.75
CA LEU A 149 -2.21 -1.08 5.39
C LEU A 149 -1.37 0.06 4.81
N LEU A 150 -1.93 0.85 3.90
CA LEU A 150 -1.20 1.96 3.27
C LEU A 150 -0.95 3.12 4.24
N GLU A 151 -1.89 3.41 5.15
CA GLU A 151 -1.69 4.36 6.25
C GLU A 151 -0.55 3.93 7.17
N ALA A 152 -0.39 2.62 7.37
CA ALA A 152 0.73 2.04 8.08
C ALA A 152 2.04 1.96 7.27
N SER A 153 2.10 2.60 6.09
CA SER A 153 3.28 2.60 5.21
C SER A 153 3.66 1.23 4.63
N ALA A 154 2.68 0.35 4.38
CA ALA A 154 2.90 -0.85 3.56
C ALA A 154 3.46 -0.47 2.18
N ASP A 155 4.33 -1.31 1.62
CA ASP A 155 4.90 -1.06 0.30
C ASP A 155 3.81 -1.18 -0.78
N PHE A 156 3.37 -0.04 -1.29
CA PHE A 156 2.39 0.06 -2.38
C PHE A 156 2.87 -0.65 -3.65
N HIS A 157 4.18 -0.62 -3.92
CA HIS A 157 4.78 -1.21 -5.13
C HIS A 157 5.13 -2.68 -4.97
N ALA A 158 4.75 -3.31 -3.85
CA ALA A 158 4.95 -4.72 -3.62
C ALA A 158 4.28 -5.55 -4.74
N VAL A 159 5.07 -6.45 -5.32
CA VAL A 159 4.63 -7.42 -6.33
C VAL A 159 4.77 -8.83 -5.81
N ASP A 160 4.01 -9.78 -6.33
CA ASP A 160 4.18 -11.21 -6.07
C ASP A 160 5.38 -11.81 -6.86
N TYR A 161 5.63 -13.12 -6.77
CA TYR A 161 6.73 -13.78 -7.50
C TYR A 161 6.57 -13.80 -9.02
N GLN A 162 5.38 -13.46 -9.54
CA GLN A 162 5.12 -13.29 -10.97
C GLN A 162 5.16 -11.82 -11.38
N GLY A 163 5.55 -10.90 -10.50
CA GLY A 163 5.60 -9.47 -10.78
C GLY A 163 4.23 -8.79 -10.74
N ARG A 164 3.20 -9.43 -10.18
CA ARG A 164 1.85 -8.85 -10.11
C ARG A 164 1.65 -8.06 -8.83
N SER A 165 1.19 -6.82 -8.96
CA SER A 165 0.85 -5.94 -7.83
C SER A 165 -0.58 -6.16 -7.34
N ALA A 166 -0.92 -5.54 -6.20
CA ALA A 166 -2.27 -5.62 -5.61
C ALA A 166 -3.37 -5.15 -6.57
N VAL A 167 -3.11 -4.11 -7.38
CA VAL A 167 -4.06 -3.60 -8.38
C VAL A 167 -4.27 -4.59 -9.55
N MET A 168 -3.24 -5.33 -9.95
CA MET A 168 -3.39 -6.38 -10.98
C MET A 168 -4.28 -7.52 -10.48
N TRP A 169 -4.13 -7.92 -9.21
CA TRP A 169 -5.00 -8.91 -8.59
C TRP A 169 -6.43 -8.42 -8.41
N ALA A 170 -6.63 -7.17 -7.96
CA ALA A 170 -7.94 -6.54 -7.90
C ALA A 170 -8.61 -6.50 -9.28
N ALA A 171 -7.84 -6.18 -10.32
CA ALA A 171 -8.33 -6.13 -11.69
C ALA A 171 -8.70 -7.52 -12.23
N ARG A 172 -7.86 -8.53 -11.96
CA ARG A 172 -8.11 -9.94 -12.33
C ARG A 172 -9.40 -10.48 -11.71
N HIS A 173 -9.69 -10.10 -10.47
CA HIS A 173 -10.88 -10.53 -9.74
C HIS A 173 -12.10 -9.61 -9.91
N GLY A 174 -11.98 -8.53 -10.70
CA GLY A 174 -13.11 -7.66 -11.04
C GLY A 174 -13.53 -6.72 -9.91
N HIS A 175 -12.63 -6.40 -8.97
CA HIS A 175 -12.93 -5.53 -7.83
C HIS A 175 -12.88 -4.05 -8.23
N LEU A 176 -13.97 -3.56 -8.85
CA LEU A 176 -14.09 -2.17 -9.33
C LEU A 176 -13.77 -1.12 -8.26
N ASP A 177 -14.36 -1.25 -7.07
CA ASP A 177 -14.15 -0.30 -5.98
C ASP A 177 -12.68 -0.26 -5.52
N MET A 178 -12.02 -1.42 -5.51
CA MET A 178 -10.61 -1.53 -5.16
C MET A 178 -9.70 -0.91 -6.23
N VAL A 179 -9.98 -1.15 -7.52
CA VAL A 179 -9.21 -0.53 -8.59
C VAL A 179 -9.42 0.98 -8.61
N ASN A 180 -10.64 1.47 -8.38
CA ASN A 180 -10.91 2.90 -8.23
C ASN A 180 -10.18 3.50 -7.03
N PHE A 181 -10.13 2.79 -5.89
CA PHE A 181 -9.33 3.19 -4.74
C PHE A 181 -7.85 3.34 -5.09
N PHE A 182 -7.27 2.35 -5.80
CA PHE A 182 -5.88 2.43 -6.24
C PHE A 182 -5.65 3.59 -7.23
N LEU A 183 -6.51 3.76 -8.24
CA LEU A 183 -6.40 4.84 -9.22
C LEU A 183 -6.45 6.24 -8.60
N ARG A 184 -7.23 6.41 -7.52
CA ARG A 184 -7.33 7.67 -6.76
C ARG A 184 -6.12 7.98 -5.89
N ARG A 185 -5.22 7.03 -5.66
CA ARG A 185 -4.04 7.23 -4.82
C ARG A 185 -2.74 7.11 -5.61
N TYR A 186 -2.77 6.28 -6.64
CA TYR A 186 -1.66 5.98 -7.53
C TYR A 186 -2.20 5.75 -8.95
N PRO A 187 -2.16 6.77 -9.82
CA PRO A 187 -2.78 6.71 -11.14
C PRO A 187 -1.98 5.92 -12.17
N ASP A 188 -0.80 5.42 -11.83
CA ASP A 188 0.06 4.70 -12.76
C ASP A 188 -0.24 3.19 -12.78
N LEU A 189 -0.87 2.75 -13.88
CA LEU A 189 -1.16 1.35 -14.16
C LEU A 189 -0.23 0.74 -15.22
N SER A 190 0.86 1.41 -15.57
CA SER A 190 1.77 0.99 -16.65
C SER A 190 2.67 -0.19 -16.28
N GLN A 191 2.75 -0.53 -14.99
CA GLN A 191 3.52 -1.68 -14.50
C GLN A 191 3.13 -2.95 -15.27
N ARG A 192 4.15 -3.74 -15.62
CA ARG A 192 4.00 -5.04 -16.29
C ARG A 192 4.48 -6.15 -15.37
N ASP A 193 3.74 -7.24 -15.36
CA ASP A 193 4.16 -8.48 -14.71
C ASP A 193 5.18 -9.25 -15.56
N HIS A 194 5.60 -10.43 -15.11
CA HIS A 194 6.57 -11.27 -15.83
C HIS A 194 6.05 -11.82 -17.16
N GLU A 195 4.73 -11.79 -17.39
CA GLU A 195 4.11 -12.14 -18.67
C GLU A 195 3.96 -10.91 -19.59
N GLY A 196 4.38 -9.74 -19.13
CA GLY A 196 4.27 -8.48 -19.85
C GLY A 196 2.88 -7.86 -19.78
N LEU A 197 1.99 -8.37 -18.92
CA LEU A 197 0.61 -7.91 -18.79
C LEU A 197 0.49 -6.75 -17.80
N THR A 198 -0.34 -5.77 -18.16
CA THR A 198 -0.69 -4.62 -17.30
C THR A 198 -1.94 -4.93 -16.46
N ALA A 199 -2.28 -4.06 -15.50
CA ALA A 199 -3.54 -4.19 -14.76
C ALA A 199 -4.77 -4.20 -15.71
N LEU A 200 -4.73 -3.44 -16.80
CA LEU A 200 -5.80 -3.42 -17.81
C LEU A 200 -5.94 -4.75 -18.57
N ASP A 201 -4.83 -5.48 -18.77
CA ASP A 201 -4.82 -6.81 -19.38
C ASP A 201 -5.40 -7.87 -18.44
N HIS A 202 -5.21 -7.71 -17.13
CA HIS A 202 -5.84 -8.57 -16.12
C HIS A 202 -7.35 -8.32 -16.00
N ALA A 203 -7.85 -7.13 -16.36
CA ALA A 203 -9.28 -6.79 -16.35
C ALA A 203 -10.08 -7.29 -17.58
N ARG A 204 -9.50 -8.12 -18.46
CA ARG A 204 -10.09 -8.49 -19.77
C ARG A 204 -11.50 -9.09 -19.71
N GLU A 205 -11.80 -9.83 -18.65
CA GLU A 205 -13.10 -10.49 -18.47
C GLU A 205 -14.14 -9.59 -17.78
N HIS A 206 -13.75 -8.40 -17.32
CA HIS A 206 -14.58 -7.49 -16.53
C HIS A 206 -14.88 -6.21 -17.31
N LEU A 207 -15.97 -6.20 -18.08
CA LEU A 207 -16.29 -5.13 -19.02
C LEU A 207 -16.41 -3.74 -18.37
N GLU A 208 -17.15 -3.63 -17.25
CA GLU A 208 -17.35 -2.36 -16.55
C GLU A 208 -16.05 -1.83 -15.95
N LEU A 209 -15.27 -2.71 -15.34
CA LEU A 209 -13.94 -2.38 -14.81
C LEU A 209 -13.01 -1.90 -15.93
N ARG A 210 -12.98 -2.62 -17.05
CA ARG A 210 -12.16 -2.25 -18.20
C ARG A 210 -12.55 -0.87 -18.74
N ALA A 211 -13.85 -0.58 -18.82
CA ALA A 211 -14.33 0.74 -19.23
C ALA A 211 -13.84 1.83 -18.27
N ALA A 212 -13.93 1.62 -16.94
CA ALA A 212 -13.44 2.56 -15.94
C ALA A 212 -11.93 2.82 -16.07
N MET A 213 -11.12 1.77 -16.24
CA MET A 213 -9.66 1.89 -16.39
C MET A 213 -9.26 2.60 -17.68
N VAL A 214 -9.95 2.33 -18.81
CA VAL A 214 -9.71 3.03 -20.09
C VAL A 214 -10.08 4.51 -19.98
N MET A 215 -11.21 4.82 -19.35
CA MET A 215 -11.61 6.21 -19.10
C MET A 215 -10.61 6.95 -18.21
N ALA A 216 -10.07 6.29 -17.19
CA ALA A 216 -9.05 6.87 -16.32
C ALA A 216 -7.75 7.20 -17.09
N GLU A 217 -7.29 6.31 -17.98
CA GLU A 217 -6.09 6.55 -18.79
C GLU A 217 -6.32 7.69 -19.80
N GLU A 218 -7.50 7.77 -20.41
CA GLU A 218 -7.86 8.86 -21.32
C GLU A 218 -7.96 10.21 -20.60
N LEU A 219 -8.54 10.24 -19.39
CA LEU A 219 -8.56 11.45 -18.55
C LEU A 219 -7.15 11.89 -18.18
N LYS A 220 -6.27 10.96 -17.79
CA LYS A 220 -4.85 11.22 -17.53
C LYS A 220 -4.16 11.84 -18.75
N ARG A 221 -4.36 11.27 -19.94
CA ARG A 221 -3.78 11.79 -21.19
C ARG A 221 -4.25 13.22 -21.46
N ARG A 222 -5.56 13.47 -21.39
CA ARG A 222 -6.14 14.81 -21.60
C ARG A 222 -5.64 15.84 -20.59
N MET A 223 -5.55 15.45 -19.31
CA MET A 223 -5.02 16.29 -18.23
C MET A 223 -3.58 16.73 -18.51
N LEU A 224 -2.72 15.81 -18.94
CA LEU A 224 -1.31 16.10 -19.24
C LEU A 224 -1.16 16.98 -20.48
N ASP A 225 -1.88 16.67 -21.58
CA ASP A 225 -1.87 17.48 -22.81
C ASP A 225 -2.39 18.91 -22.55
N ALA A 226 -3.44 19.06 -21.73
CA ALA A 226 -3.99 20.35 -21.34
C ALA A 226 -3.02 21.14 -20.46
N SER A 227 -2.39 20.48 -19.48
CA SER A 227 -1.38 21.10 -18.61
C SER A 227 -0.19 21.63 -19.40
N GLN A 228 0.28 20.87 -20.41
CA GLN A 228 1.36 21.29 -21.28
C GLN A 228 1.02 22.58 -22.07
N ARG A 229 -0.23 22.70 -22.53
CA ARG A 229 -0.75 23.88 -23.25
C ARG A 229 -1.17 25.03 -22.34
N ASP A 230 -1.08 24.86 -21.02
CA ASP A 230 -1.62 25.81 -20.01
C ASP A 230 -3.14 26.04 -20.14
N ASP A 231 -3.88 24.99 -20.50
CA ASP A 231 -5.32 25.03 -20.66
C ASP A 231 -6.03 24.76 -19.32
N TYR A 232 -6.31 25.85 -18.60
CA TYR A 232 -6.92 25.81 -17.26
C TYR A 232 -8.27 25.07 -17.25
N ASP A 233 -9.13 25.32 -18.23
CA ASP A 233 -10.50 24.82 -18.25
C ASP A 233 -10.53 23.29 -18.44
N GLU A 234 -9.70 22.77 -19.33
CA GLU A 234 -9.61 21.32 -19.55
C GLU A 234 -8.96 20.60 -18.36
N VAL A 235 -7.98 21.23 -17.69
CA VAL A 235 -7.41 20.72 -16.44
C VAL A 235 -8.46 20.71 -15.32
N SER A 236 -9.23 21.80 -15.16
CA SER A 236 -10.33 21.86 -14.18
C SER A 236 -11.35 20.76 -14.43
N LEU A 237 -11.76 20.56 -15.68
CA LEU A 237 -12.70 19.51 -16.05
C LEU A 237 -12.15 18.10 -15.77
N ALA A 238 -10.87 17.85 -16.01
CA ALA A 238 -10.26 16.56 -15.69
C ALA A 238 -10.25 16.28 -14.18
N LEU A 239 -9.93 17.29 -13.36
CA LEU A 239 -9.96 17.19 -11.89
C LEU A 239 -11.39 16.98 -11.36
N GLU A 240 -12.38 17.67 -11.93
CA GLU A 240 -13.80 17.47 -11.62
C GLU A 240 -14.27 16.04 -11.93
N ASN A 241 -13.72 15.43 -12.98
CA ASN A 241 -13.95 14.02 -13.34
C ASN A 241 -13.08 13.03 -12.54
N SER A 242 -12.58 13.43 -11.37
CA SER A 242 -11.78 12.60 -10.47
C SER A 242 -10.44 12.10 -11.04
N CYS A 243 -9.86 12.81 -12.02
CA CYS A 243 -8.49 12.53 -12.44
C CYS A 243 -7.51 12.88 -11.30
N HIS A 244 -6.55 12.01 -11.04
CA HIS A 244 -5.54 12.26 -10.01
C HIS A 244 -4.63 13.42 -10.42
N PRO A 245 -4.37 14.41 -9.54
CA PRO A 245 -3.58 15.59 -9.90
C PRO A 245 -2.09 15.29 -10.13
N ASP A 246 -1.55 14.23 -9.54
CA ASP A 246 -0.15 13.82 -9.68
C ASP A 246 0.08 12.73 -10.76
N VAL A 247 -0.79 12.67 -11.76
CA VAL A 247 -0.51 11.88 -12.97
C VAL A 247 0.83 12.28 -13.57
N LYS A 248 1.56 11.32 -14.13
CA LYS A 248 2.86 11.56 -14.77
C LYS A 248 2.80 11.23 -16.26
N ASP A 249 3.44 12.07 -17.08
CA ASP A 249 3.70 11.76 -18.49
C ASP A 249 4.91 10.82 -18.67
N GLU A 250 5.26 10.54 -19.92
CA GLU A 250 6.40 9.70 -20.29
C GLU A 250 7.77 10.22 -19.81
N PHE A 251 7.86 11.53 -19.52
CA PHE A 251 9.06 12.19 -19.01
C PHE A 251 9.06 12.28 -17.47
N GLY A 252 7.98 11.82 -16.82
CA GLY A 252 7.77 11.91 -15.38
C GLY A 252 7.27 13.28 -14.91
N TRP A 253 6.79 14.14 -15.82
CA TRP A 253 6.22 15.44 -15.47
C TRP A 253 4.80 15.28 -14.95
N THR A 254 4.52 15.95 -13.84
CA THR A 254 3.15 16.14 -13.36
C THR A 254 2.53 17.40 -13.97
N PRO A 255 1.20 17.54 -13.96
CA PRO A 255 0.52 18.79 -14.23
C PRO A 255 1.13 19.99 -13.49
N LEU A 256 1.57 19.80 -12.23
CA LEU A 256 2.19 20.86 -11.44
C LEU A 256 3.56 21.26 -11.98
N CYS A 257 4.34 20.31 -12.51
CA CYS A 257 5.58 20.61 -13.23
C CYS A 257 5.30 21.49 -14.46
N TRP A 258 4.27 21.15 -15.25
CA TRP A 258 3.88 21.93 -16.44
C TRP A 258 3.41 23.34 -16.07
N ALA A 259 2.57 23.48 -15.03
CA ALA A 259 2.15 24.78 -14.50
C ALA A 259 3.38 25.63 -14.09
N ALA A 260 4.37 25.03 -13.44
CA ALA A 260 5.60 25.71 -13.05
C ALA A 260 6.46 26.12 -14.27
N MET A 261 6.51 25.32 -15.35
CA MET A 261 7.21 25.70 -16.59
C MET A 261 6.58 26.88 -17.32
N ASN A 262 5.25 26.88 -17.33
CA ASN A 262 4.44 27.91 -17.97
C ASN A 262 4.37 29.18 -17.09
N ASP A 263 4.85 29.12 -15.84
CA ASP A 263 4.76 30.18 -14.82
C ASP A 263 3.30 30.54 -14.51
N SER A 264 2.41 29.55 -14.60
CA SER A 264 0.96 29.68 -14.44
C SER A 264 0.57 29.50 -12.98
N VAL A 265 0.31 30.62 -12.31
CA VAL A 265 -0.04 30.66 -10.89
C VAL A 265 -1.42 30.04 -10.67
N GLU A 266 -2.38 30.37 -11.52
CA GLU A 266 -3.78 29.95 -11.43
C GLU A 266 -3.89 28.44 -11.56
N LEU A 267 -3.22 27.85 -12.56
CA LEU A 267 -3.17 26.41 -12.75
C LEU A 267 -2.48 25.70 -11.59
N ALA A 268 -1.36 26.23 -11.11
CA ALA A 268 -0.66 25.67 -9.94
C ALA A 268 -1.54 25.68 -8.69
N ARG A 269 -2.31 26.76 -8.44
CA ARG A 269 -3.26 26.82 -7.32
C ARG A 269 -4.38 25.81 -7.46
N LEU A 270 -4.96 25.68 -8.65
CA LEU A 270 -6.00 24.70 -8.91
C LEU A 270 -5.50 23.28 -8.58
N LEU A 271 -4.32 22.93 -9.10
CA LEU A 271 -3.70 21.62 -8.86
C LEU A 271 -3.45 21.35 -7.37
N VAL A 272 -2.85 22.31 -6.65
CA VAL A 272 -2.58 22.16 -5.22
C VAL A 272 -3.88 22.05 -4.41
N ARG A 273 -4.93 22.80 -4.76
CA ARG A 273 -6.25 22.70 -4.11
C ARG A 273 -6.87 21.32 -4.27
N HIS A 274 -6.61 20.66 -5.40
CA HIS A 274 -7.04 19.30 -5.66
C HIS A 274 -6.06 18.23 -5.14
N GLY A 275 -5.02 18.62 -4.40
CA GLY A 275 -4.12 17.71 -3.71
C GLY A 275 -2.82 17.37 -4.46
N ALA A 276 -2.45 18.12 -5.51
CA ALA A 276 -1.17 17.92 -6.18
C ALA A 276 0.01 18.10 -5.20
N SER A 277 0.92 17.14 -5.17
CA SER A 277 2.07 17.17 -4.27
C SER A 277 3.23 18.00 -4.85
N PRO A 278 3.67 19.09 -4.18
CA PRO A 278 4.86 19.84 -4.59
C PRO A 278 6.16 19.04 -4.44
N GLU A 279 6.14 17.93 -3.70
CA GLU A 279 7.35 17.12 -3.46
C GLU A 279 7.84 16.40 -4.72
N LEU A 280 6.90 16.12 -5.63
CA LEU A 280 7.14 15.47 -6.92
C LEU A 280 7.89 16.39 -7.91
N LEU A 281 8.00 17.69 -7.61
CA LEU A 281 8.76 18.63 -8.42
C LEU A 281 10.24 18.26 -8.42
N GLY A 282 10.74 17.87 -9.60
CA GLY A 282 12.15 17.53 -9.78
C GLY A 282 12.57 16.26 -9.05
N GLU A 283 11.67 15.27 -8.89
CA GLU A 283 12.10 13.88 -8.61
C GLU A 283 13.10 13.37 -9.64
N ASN A 284 12.94 13.81 -10.89
CA ASN A 284 13.93 13.63 -11.93
C ASN A 284 14.96 14.78 -11.88
N SER A 285 16.25 14.45 -11.75
CA SER A 285 17.33 15.45 -11.68
C SER A 285 17.41 16.33 -12.93
N GLU A 286 17.01 15.79 -14.08
CA GLU A 286 16.94 16.56 -15.33
C GLU A 286 15.76 17.56 -15.30
N LEU A 287 14.62 17.13 -14.79
CA LEU A 287 13.42 17.95 -14.60
C LEU A 287 13.69 19.16 -13.70
N GLY A 288 14.37 18.94 -12.57
CA GLY A 288 14.74 20.02 -11.66
C GLY A 288 15.67 21.06 -12.30
N ARG A 289 16.59 20.62 -13.17
CA ARG A 289 17.49 21.52 -13.93
C ARG A 289 16.74 22.34 -14.97
N GLN A 290 15.81 21.74 -15.70
CA GLN A 290 15.03 22.44 -16.72
C GLN A 290 14.13 23.54 -16.12
N LEU A 291 13.48 23.25 -14.99
CA LEU A 291 12.72 24.24 -14.23
C LEU A 291 13.60 25.38 -13.72
N ALA A 292 14.76 25.05 -13.13
CA ALA A 292 15.70 26.05 -12.60
C ALA A 292 16.31 26.94 -13.70
N ALA A 293 16.59 26.39 -14.89
CA ALA A 293 17.20 27.12 -16.00
C ALA A 293 16.29 28.22 -16.59
N LYS A 294 14.97 28.12 -16.42
CA LYS A 294 14.02 29.10 -16.98
C LYS A 294 13.71 30.29 -16.08
N HIS A 295 14.29 30.40 -14.87
CA HIS A 295 14.06 31.50 -13.93
C HIS A 295 12.56 31.85 -13.72
N ARG A 296 11.73 30.84 -13.38
CA ARG A 296 10.26 31.01 -13.21
C ARG A 296 9.84 31.32 -11.78
N SER A 297 8.84 32.19 -11.61
CA SER A 297 8.37 32.62 -10.29
C SER A 297 7.68 31.49 -9.52
N VAL A 298 6.76 30.76 -10.16
CA VAL A 298 5.99 29.66 -9.57
C VAL A 298 6.90 28.48 -9.20
N GLY A 299 7.78 28.10 -10.13
CA GLY A 299 8.75 27.02 -9.92
C GLY A 299 9.66 27.27 -8.72
N ASN A 300 10.18 28.50 -8.57
CA ASN A 300 11.03 28.87 -7.43
C ASN A 300 10.30 28.74 -6.09
N VAL A 301 9.03 29.17 -6.04
CA VAL A 301 8.21 29.12 -4.82
C VAL A 301 7.94 27.68 -4.40
N LEU A 302 7.49 26.85 -5.34
CA LEU A 302 7.18 25.46 -5.05
C LEU A 302 8.44 24.65 -4.73
N TRP A 303 9.58 24.96 -5.37
CA TRP A 303 10.86 24.33 -5.08
C TRP A 303 11.40 24.71 -3.69
N ALA A 304 11.24 25.97 -3.28
CA ALA A 304 11.54 26.41 -1.92
C ALA A 304 10.67 25.68 -0.89
N GLN A 305 9.36 25.52 -1.18
CA GLN A 305 8.44 24.76 -0.33
C GLN A 305 8.90 23.31 -0.14
N ARG A 306 9.26 22.61 -1.22
CA ARG A 306 9.81 21.24 -1.14
C ARG A 306 11.05 21.14 -0.25
N ARG A 307 11.96 22.11 -0.35
CA ARG A 307 13.18 22.15 0.49
C ARG A 307 12.84 22.35 1.96
N TRP A 308 11.90 23.24 2.27
CA TRP A 308 11.39 23.45 3.62
C TRP A 308 10.69 22.21 4.17
N SER A 309 9.79 21.57 3.42
CA SER A 309 9.13 20.31 3.81
C SER A 309 10.15 19.22 4.13
N ARG A 310 11.18 19.04 3.28
CA ARG A 310 12.26 18.07 3.55
C ARG A 310 13.07 18.41 4.80
N GLN A 311 13.36 19.70 5.04
CA GLN A 311 14.06 20.11 6.25
C GLN A 311 13.22 19.83 7.51
N LEU A 312 11.91 20.11 7.46
CA LEU A 312 10.97 19.81 8.55
C LEU A 312 10.86 18.31 8.82
N VAL A 313 10.67 17.50 7.78
CA VAL A 313 10.63 16.02 7.90
C VAL A 313 11.94 15.49 8.46
N ASN A 314 13.08 15.98 7.98
CA ASN A 314 14.38 15.59 8.52
C ASN A 314 14.54 16.01 9.98
N SER A 315 14.08 17.21 10.39
CA SER A 315 14.13 17.63 11.79
C SER A 315 13.16 16.84 12.69
N ALA A 316 11.97 16.50 12.19
CA ALA A 316 10.99 15.69 12.90
C ALA A 316 11.45 14.22 13.03
N ALA A 317 12.30 13.73 12.12
CA ALA A 317 12.94 12.43 12.26
C ALA A 317 14.00 12.39 13.38
N TYR A 318 14.49 13.55 13.85
CA TYR A 318 15.40 13.67 14.99
C TYR A 318 14.69 13.94 16.33
N GLU A 319 13.50 14.54 16.30
CA GLU A 319 12.71 14.85 17.50
C GLU A 319 11.44 13.98 17.54
N GLY A 320 11.45 12.95 18.39
CA GLY A 320 10.38 11.97 18.52
C GLY A 320 8.98 12.57 18.52
N THR A 321 8.24 12.27 17.45
CA THR A 321 6.78 12.25 17.26
C THR A 321 5.94 12.94 18.34
N GLU A 322 5.67 14.23 18.13
CA GLU A 322 4.44 14.92 18.61
C GLU A 322 4.18 16.25 17.86
N GLY A 323 5.17 16.77 17.10
CA GLY A 323 5.04 18.03 16.33
C GLY A 323 4.64 17.91 14.85
N ALA A 324 4.57 16.70 14.28
CA ALA A 324 4.48 16.50 12.82
C ALA A 324 3.05 16.47 12.26
N GLU A 325 2.03 16.17 13.06
CA GLU A 325 0.69 15.84 12.56
C GLU A 325 -0.24 17.04 12.32
N ALA A 326 0.16 18.27 12.65
CA ALA A 326 -0.77 19.40 12.71
C ALA A 326 -0.54 20.56 11.70
N ILE A 327 0.44 20.51 10.78
CA ILE A 327 0.85 21.73 10.04
C ILE A 327 0.81 21.55 8.51
N MET A 328 -0.36 21.84 7.96
CA MET A 328 -0.57 22.85 6.92
C MET A 328 0.14 22.69 5.57
N ILE A 329 -0.31 21.75 4.72
CA ILE A 329 0.06 21.77 3.29
C ILE A 329 -0.92 22.64 2.47
N GLY A 330 -2.23 22.59 2.75
CA GLY A 330 -3.24 23.36 1.98
C GLY A 330 -3.29 24.87 2.30
N THR A 331 -3.30 25.25 3.58
CA THR A 331 -3.48 26.65 4.02
C THR A 331 -2.20 27.49 3.93
N HIS A 332 -1.02 26.86 3.94
CA HIS A 332 0.26 27.56 3.82
C HIS A 332 0.65 27.75 2.36
N VAL A 333 0.40 26.78 1.46
CA VAL A 333 0.74 26.94 0.03
C VAL A 333 -0.07 28.05 -0.62
N ASP A 334 -1.36 28.21 -0.27
CA ASP A 334 -2.16 29.31 -0.81
C ASP A 334 -1.66 30.68 -0.32
N ARG A 335 -1.22 30.79 0.95
CA ARG A 335 -0.59 32.00 1.52
C ARG A 335 0.80 32.28 0.95
N VAL A 336 1.62 31.25 0.75
CA VAL A 336 2.98 31.34 0.18
C VAL A 336 2.92 31.73 -1.30
N LEU A 337 2.02 31.11 -2.07
CA LEU A 337 1.77 31.53 -3.46
C LEU A 337 1.18 32.95 -3.50
N GLN A 338 0.29 33.34 -2.57
CA GLN A 338 -0.25 34.72 -2.49
C GLN A 338 0.84 35.76 -2.17
N HIS A 339 1.73 35.47 -1.21
CA HIS A 339 2.87 36.35 -0.88
C HIS A 339 3.87 36.45 -2.04
N ALA A 340 4.15 35.35 -2.73
CA ALA A 340 5.06 35.36 -3.88
C ALA A 340 4.51 36.21 -5.04
N CYS A 341 3.21 36.09 -5.36
CA CYS A 341 2.57 36.96 -6.35
C CYS A 341 2.63 38.44 -5.95
N ALA A 342 2.45 38.77 -4.67
CA ALA A 342 2.56 40.15 -4.18
C ALA A 342 4.01 40.71 -4.26
N CYS A 343 5.01 39.86 -4.03
CA CYS A 343 6.42 40.23 -4.12
C CYS A 343 6.91 40.41 -5.57
N VAL A 344 6.36 39.66 -6.54
CA VAL A 344 6.70 39.79 -7.97
C VAL A 344 6.18 41.10 -8.58
N VAL A 345 5.08 41.66 -8.05
CA VAL A 345 4.54 42.97 -8.49
C VAL A 345 5.29 44.15 -7.84
N SER A 346 6.15 43.90 -6.83
CA SER A 346 6.72 44.96 -5.99
C SER A 346 8.24 45.15 -6.08
N TYR A 347 8.94 44.47 -6.99
CA TYR A 347 10.35 44.75 -7.25
C TYR A 347 10.56 45.36 -8.66
N PRO A 348 10.69 46.69 -8.77
CA PRO A 348 11.46 47.25 -9.86
C PRO A 348 12.93 46.89 -9.62
N ILE A 349 13.52 46.22 -10.62
CA ILE A 349 14.89 46.45 -11.12
C ILE A 349 15.89 46.96 -10.07
N PHE A 350 16.81 46.10 -9.65
CA PHE A 350 18.21 46.46 -9.38
C PHE A 350 19.05 45.31 -9.97
N ALA A 351 19.68 45.46 -11.14
CA ALA A 351 20.83 46.29 -11.48
C ALA A 351 22.07 46.00 -10.60
N GLU A 352 23.06 45.33 -11.23
CA GLU A 352 24.50 45.21 -10.90
C GLU A 352 24.84 44.49 -9.56
N VAL A 353 25.71 43.48 -9.50
CA VAL A 353 27.05 43.31 -10.10
C VAL A 353 27.30 41.85 -10.49
#